data_AF-A0A926VMY4-F1
#
_entry.id   AF-A0A926VMY4-F1
#
_cell.length_a   1.000
_cell.length_b   1.000
_cell.length_c   1.000
_cell.angle_alpha   90.00
_cell.angle_beta   90.00
_cell.angle_gamma   90.00
#
_symmetry.space_group_name_H-M   'P 1'
#
loop_
_entity.id
_entity.type
_entity.pdbx_description
1 polymer ?
#
loop_
_entity_poly.entity_id
_entity_poly.type
_entity_poly.pdbx_seq_one_letter_code
_entity_poly.pdbx_strand_id
1 'polypeptide(L)'
;MSQITIQCRLVASESSRHQLWKLMAELNTPLINELLRQVSQHPEFETWRQKGKHPTSIVKELYQPLKTDPRFIGQPGRFYASAITLVNYIYKSWFALMKRSQFQLEGKIRWLEMLNSDVELVETSGISLDSLRIKAAEVLAQLTPLNTAETQSTNLKKAKKRKKSQTSDSDRGLSKNLFEAYGNTEDNLTRCAISYLLKNGCKINDKEEDAEKFAQRRRKIKIQIERLREQLETRIPKGRDLTDAKWLGTLVVATQDVPTNETEAKSWQDSLLRQSNKVPFPVVYETNEDMTWFKNQFGRICVKFNGLSEHSFQVYCDSRQLHWFKRFLEDQQIKKNSKNQHSSSLFTLRSGRIAWQEEEGKGDPWKVNHLTLYCSVDTRLWTTEGTNQVKEEKAEEIAKTITNTKAKGDLNEKQQAHIKRKNSTLDRINNPFPRPTKPLYKGQSHILVGVSLGLEKPATVAIVDGTTGKVLTYCSIRQLLGENYKLLNRQRQQKHYLSHQRQVAQTLAAPNQFGESELGEYIDRLLAKEIIAIAQTYSAGSIVLPKLDNMREQVQSEIQAKAEQKSELLEVQKQYAKQYRVSVHQWSYGRLISIVQSQAAKTGIVIEESKHPIRGSPQEKAKELAMAAYYSRKIN
;
A
#
# COMPACT_ATOMS: atom_id res chain seq x y z
N MET A 1 -1.10 6.86 9.52
CA MET A 1 -2.11 6.07 10.29
C MET A 1 -1.77 6.18 11.77
N SER A 2 -2.72 6.46 12.67
CA SER A 2 -2.46 6.51 14.13
C SER A 2 -2.35 5.15 14.80
N GLN A 3 -2.75 4.08 14.10
CA GLN A 3 -2.69 2.72 14.60
C GLN A 3 -1.31 2.10 14.38
N ILE A 4 -0.79 1.44 15.41
CA ILE A 4 0.45 0.66 15.37
C ILE A 4 0.16 -0.79 15.74
N THR A 5 0.99 -1.71 15.24
CA THR A 5 1.00 -3.11 15.70
C THR A 5 2.12 -3.28 16.71
N ILE A 6 1.79 -3.84 17.87
CA ILE A 6 2.75 -4.32 18.88
C ILE A 6 2.69 -5.85 18.94
N GLN A 7 3.72 -6.51 19.48
CA GLN A 7 3.77 -7.98 19.53
C GLN A 7 4.37 -8.52 20.83
N CYS A 8 3.84 -9.65 21.31
CA CYS A 8 4.37 -10.36 22.47
C CYS A 8 4.33 -11.87 22.27
N ARG A 9 5.30 -12.57 22.87
CA ARG A 9 5.29 -14.04 22.97
C ARG A 9 4.24 -14.42 24.02
N LEU A 10 3.40 -15.39 23.69
CA LEU A 10 2.44 -15.99 24.60
C LEU A 10 3.03 -17.28 25.17
N VAL A 11 3.02 -17.41 26.51
CA VAL A 11 3.47 -18.62 27.21
C VAL A 11 2.30 -19.27 27.93
N ALA A 12 2.04 -20.54 27.66
CA ALA A 12 0.96 -21.33 28.25
C ALA A 12 1.42 -22.79 28.47
N SER A 13 0.62 -23.57 29.19
CA SER A 13 0.88 -25.00 29.42
C SER A 13 1.01 -25.77 28.10
N GLU A 14 1.75 -26.87 28.09
CA GLU A 14 1.93 -27.70 26.90
C GLU A 14 0.59 -28.20 26.33
N SER A 15 -0.31 -28.68 27.20
CA SER A 15 -1.69 -29.03 26.84
C SER A 15 -2.41 -27.89 26.12
N SER A 16 -2.34 -26.65 26.63
CA SER A 16 -2.97 -25.48 25.99
C SER A 16 -2.35 -25.17 24.61
N ARG A 17 -1.02 -25.34 24.48
CA ARG A 17 -0.30 -25.13 23.21
C ARG A 17 -0.66 -26.20 22.17
N HIS A 18 -0.71 -27.47 22.57
CA HIS A 18 -1.09 -28.60 21.74
C HIS A 18 -2.55 -28.46 21.25
N GLN A 19 -3.49 -28.18 22.16
CA GLN A 19 -4.91 -27.98 21.81
C GLN A 19 -5.10 -26.79 20.86
N LEU A 20 -4.39 -25.67 21.08
CA LEU A 20 -4.44 -24.53 20.17
C LEU A 20 -3.80 -24.83 18.81
N TRP A 21 -2.70 -25.59 18.77
CA TRP A 21 -2.09 -26.05 17.53
C TRP A 21 -3.08 -26.90 16.73
N LYS A 22 -3.70 -27.90 17.35
CA LYS A 22 -4.73 -28.75 16.76
C LYS A 22 -5.87 -27.93 16.15
N LEU A 23 -6.46 -27.00 16.91
CA LEU A 23 -7.52 -26.12 16.41
C LEU A 23 -7.07 -25.28 15.20
N MET A 24 -5.85 -24.74 15.21
CA MET A 24 -5.34 -23.87 14.14
C MET A 24 -4.87 -24.63 12.89
N ALA A 25 -4.23 -25.78 13.06
CA ALA A 25 -3.55 -26.55 12.01
C ALA A 25 -4.42 -27.67 11.42
N GLU A 26 -5.15 -28.43 12.23
CA GLU A 26 -5.93 -29.59 11.77
C GLU A 26 -7.35 -29.19 11.33
N LEU A 27 -7.93 -28.12 11.90
CA LEU A 27 -9.32 -27.72 11.62
C LEU A 27 -9.42 -26.39 10.86
N ASN A 28 -8.87 -25.31 11.42
CA ASN A 28 -9.06 -23.95 10.88
C ASN A 28 -8.29 -23.71 9.58
N THR A 29 -7.05 -24.18 9.46
CA THR A 29 -6.25 -24.02 8.22
C THR A 29 -6.85 -24.81 7.04
N PRO A 30 -7.25 -26.08 7.20
CA PRO A 30 -8.01 -26.81 6.18
C PRO A 30 -9.34 -26.14 5.81
N LEU A 31 -10.10 -25.60 6.76
CA LEU A 31 -11.32 -24.84 6.46
C LEU A 31 -11.02 -23.59 5.60
N ILE A 32 -9.96 -22.84 5.91
CA ILE A 32 -9.54 -21.66 5.13
C ILE A 32 -9.11 -22.09 3.71
N ASN A 33 -8.37 -23.19 3.58
CA ASN A 33 -7.97 -23.74 2.29
C ASN A 33 -9.18 -24.13 1.43
N GLU A 34 -10.19 -24.76 2.03
CA GLU A 34 -11.42 -25.18 1.36
C GLU A 34 -12.28 -23.97 0.95
N LEU A 35 -12.43 -22.97 1.81
CA LEU A 35 -13.12 -21.71 1.47
C LEU A 35 -12.42 -20.94 0.34
N LEU A 36 -11.07 -20.92 0.31
CA LEU A 36 -10.32 -20.36 -0.82
C LEU A 36 -10.63 -21.12 -2.11
N ARG A 37 -10.64 -22.46 -2.06
CA ARG A 37 -10.97 -23.32 -3.20
C ARG A 37 -12.39 -23.05 -3.72
N GLN A 38 -13.40 -23.02 -2.84
CA GLN A 38 -14.80 -22.83 -3.25
C GLN A 38 -15.07 -21.45 -3.86
N VAL A 39 -14.51 -20.36 -3.30
CA VAL A 39 -14.67 -19.03 -3.90
C VAL A 39 -14.11 -18.99 -5.33
N SER A 40 -12.98 -19.67 -5.58
CA SER A 40 -12.38 -19.73 -6.92
C SER A 40 -13.16 -20.56 -7.95
N GLN A 41 -14.03 -21.46 -7.48
CA GLN A 41 -14.86 -22.33 -8.33
C GLN A 41 -16.29 -21.82 -8.47
N HIS A 42 -16.62 -20.66 -7.88
CA HIS A 42 -17.97 -20.14 -7.94
C HIS A 42 -18.35 -19.67 -9.36
N PRO A 43 -19.55 -19.97 -9.88
CA PRO A 43 -19.94 -19.60 -11.25
C PRO A 43 -19.78 -18.11 -11.57
N GLU A 44 -20.08 -17.22 -10.61
CA GLU A 44 -19.92 -15.77 -10.80
C GLU A 44 -18.47 -15.25 -10.68
N PHE A 45 -17.46 -16.09 -10.42
CA PHE A 45 -16.10 -15.66 -10.07
C PHE A 45 -15.49 -14.69 -11.08
N GLU A 46 -15.61 -14.98 -12.38
CA GLU A 46 -15.12 -14.10 -13.44
C GLU A 46 -15.89 -12.76 -13.51
N THR A 47 -17.19 -12.76 -13.18
CA THR A 47 -17.95 -11.49 -13.09
C THR A 47 -17.47 -10.62 -11.93
N TRP A 48 -17.08 -11.24 -10.80
CA TRP A 48 -16.49 -10.52 -9.66
C TRP A 48 -15.08 -10.04 -9.96
N ARG A 49 -14.31 -10.79 -10.77
CA ARG A 49 -12.99 -10.41 -11.29
C ARG A 49 -13.08 -9.15 -12.13
N GLN A 50 -13.97 -9.12 -13.12
CA GLN A 50 -14.24 -7.93 -13.94
C GLN A 50 -14.74 -6.73 -13.11
N LYS A 51 -15.68 -6.96 -12.18
CA LYS A 51 -16.17 -5.91 -11.26
C LYS A 51 -15.09 -5.45 -10.27
N GLY A 52 -14.07 -6.26 -10.02
CA GLY A 52 -13.01 -6.09 -9.01
C GLY A 52 -13.51 -6.13 -7.57
N LYS A 53 -14.64 -6.80 -7.32
CA LYS A 53 -15.23 -7.00 -5.98
C LYS A 53 -16.19 -8.18 -5.98
N HIS A 54 -16.22 -8.93 -4.89
CA HIS A 54 -17.21 -9.98 -4.59
C HIS A 54 -18.19 -9.53 -3.48
N PRO A 55 -19.37 -10.15 -3.34
CA PRO A 55 -20.29 -9.89 -2.24
C PRO A 55 -19.68 -10.27 -0.88
N THR A 56 -19.81 -9.42 0.15
CA THR A 56 -19.19 -9.70 1.47
C THR A 56 -19.81 -10.90 2.19
N SER A 57 -21.05 -11.28 1.84
CA SER A 57 -21.76 -12.41 2.41
C SER A 57 -21.37 -13.77 1.83
N ILE A 58 -20.82 -13.83 0.61
CA ILE A 58 -20.62 -15.10 -0.12
C ILE A 58 -19.74 -16.11 0.65
N VAL A 59 -18.67 -15.66 1.29
CA VAL A 59 -17.79 -16.55 2.07
C VAL A 59 -18.53 -17.12 3.29
N LYS A 60 -19.48 -16.37 3.85
CA LYS A 60 -20.36 -16.84 4.94
C LYS A 60 -21.41 -17.82 4.42
N GLU A 61 -21.90 -17.63 3.20
CA GLU A 61 -22.85 -18.54 2.52
C GLU A 61 -22.17 -19.89 2.21
N LEU A 62 -21.01 -19.86 1.53
CA LEU A 62 -20.16 -21.04 1.25
C LEU A 62 -19.73 -21.77 2.53
N TYR A 63 -19.55 -21.05 3.65
CA TYR A 63 -19.26 -21.65 4.95
C TYR A 63 -20.45 -22.41 5.57
N GLN A 64 -21.72 -22.05 5.30
CA GLN A 64 -22.86 -22.71 5.97
C GLN A 64 -22.87 -24.24 5.86
N PRO A 65 -22.72 -24.87 4.67
CA PRO A 65 -22.66 -26.34 4.58
C PRO A 65 -21.42 -26.93 5.26
N LEU A 66 -20.30 -26.21 5.29
CA LEU A 66 -19.05 -26.65 5.92
C LEU A 66 -19.12 -26.66 7.46
N LYS A 67 -20.10 -25.98 8.07
CA LYS A 67 -20.26 -25.94 9.53
C LYS A 67 -20.62 -27.30 10.13
N THR A 68 -21.34 -28.13 9.38
CA THR A 68 -21.78 -29.48 9.78
C THR A 68 -20.86 -30.59 9.26
N ASP A 69 -19.83 -30.25 8.48
CA ASP A 69 -18.86 -31.20 7.95
C ASP A 69 -18.00 -31.77 9.09
N PRO A 70 -17.89 -33.12 9.24
CA PRO A 70 -17.06 -33.74 10.25
C PRO A 70 -15.58 -33.29 10.25
N ARG A 71 -15.06 -32.83 9.10
CA ARG A 71 -13.70 -32.31 8.96
C ARG A 71 -13.49 -30.96 9.67
N PHE A 72 -14.55 -30.19 9.90
CA PHE A 72 -14.48 -28.81 10.38
C PHE A 72 -15.33 -28.54 11.63
N ILE A 73 -16.10 -29.51 12.12
CA ILE A 73 -16.93 -29.39 13.33
C ILE A 73 -16.07 -29.28 14.61
N GLY A 74 -16.66 -28.81 15.71
CA GLY A 74 -16.01 -28.73 17.03
C GLY A 74 -15.08 -27.52 17.24
N GLN A 75 -14.96 -26.61 16.28
CA GLN A 75 -14.16 -25.39 16.45
C GLN A 75 -14.94 -24.31 17.23
N PRO A 76 -14.28 -23.47 18.04
CA PRO A 76 -14.94 -22.33 18.68
C PRO A 76 -15.50 -21.35 17.63
N GLY A 77 -16.67 -20.76 17.90
CA GLY A 77 -17.35 -19.83 16.96
C GLY A 77 -16.48 -18.68 16.42
N ARG A 78 -15.48 -18.26 17.21
CA ARG A 78 -14.50 -17.23 16.83
C ARG A 78 -13.57 -17.66 15.69
N PHE A 79 -13.22 -18.95 15.60
CA PHE A 79 -12.34 -19.48 14.56
C PHE A 79 -13.05 -19.43 13.20
N TYR A 80 -14.30 -19.89 13.13
CA TYR A 80 -15.13 -19.76 11.93
C TYR A 80 -15.27 -18.31 11.45
N ALA A 81 -15.54 -17.36 12.37
CA ALA A 81 -15.60 -15.94 12.03
C ALA A 81 -14.26 -15.43 11.48
N SER A 82 -13.15 -15.78 12.13
CA SER A 82 -11.80 -15.42 11.66
C SER A 82 -11.48 -15.99 10.28
N ALA A 83 -11.85 -17.24 9.99
CA ALA A 83 -11.66 -17.86 8.68
C ALA A 83 -12.41 -17.11 7.58
N ILE A 84 -13.70 -16.80 7.83
CA ILE A 84 -14.56 -16.04 6.90
C ILE A 84 -13.96 -14.65 6.63
N THR A 85 -13.58 -13.90 7.66
CA THR A 85 -12.95 -12.57 7.50
C THR A 85 -11.65 -12.66 6.73
N LEU A 86 -10.79 -13.64 7.03
CA LEU A 86 -9.49 -13.79 6.38
C LEU A 86 -9.64 -14.06 4.87
N VAL A 87 -10.51 -15.00 4.48
CA VAL A 87 -10.78 -15.32 3.06
C VAL A 87 -11.41 -14.13 2.35
N ASN A 88 -12.37 -13.44 2.98
CA ASN A 88 -12.94 -12.20 2.46
C ASN A 88 -11.87 -11.12 2.21
N TYR A 89 -10.92 -10.94 3.14
CA TYR A 89 -9.85 -9.96 3.02
C TYR A 89 -8.84 -10.32 1.91
N ILE A 90 -8.48 -11.61 1.79
CA ILE A 90 -7.61 -12.13 0.73
C ILE A 90 -8.22 -11.83 -0.65
N TYR A 91 -9.47 -12.23 -0.88
CA TYR A 91 -10.14 -12.00 -2.17
C TYR A 91 -10.39 -10.52 -2.45
N LYS A 92 -10.81 -9.73 -1.45
CA LYS A 92 -10.96 -8.27 -1.62
C LYS A 92 -9.67 -7.61 -2.08
N SER A 93 -8.53 -8.04 -1.54
CA SER A 93 -7.21 -7.52 -1.91
C SER A 93 -6.80 -8.00 -3.31
N TRP A 94 -7.02 -9.28 -3.63
CA TRP A 94 -6.71 -9.86 -4.94
C TRP A 94 -7.54 -9.22 -6.06
N PHE A 95 -8.87 -9.15 -5.91
CA PHE A 95 -9.76 -8.54 -6.90
C PHE A 95 -9.43 -7.05 -7.17
N ALA A 96 -9.04 -6.29 -6.13
CA ALA A 96 -8.61 -4.90 -6.30
C ALA A 96 -7.31 -4.78 -7.11
N LEU A 97 -6.35 -5.70 -6.91
CA LEU A 97 -5.13 -5.78 -7.71
C LEU A 97 -5.44 -6.19 -9.16
N MET A 98 -6.27 -7.21 -9.36
CA MET A 98 -6.67 -7.67 -10.70
C MET A 98 -7.33 -6.56 -11.51
N LYS A 99 -8.29 -5.84 -10.91
CA LYS A 99 -8.95 -4.70 -11.58
C LYS A 99 -7.96 -3.58 -11.93
N ARG A 100 -7.00 -3.29 -11.05
CA ARG A 100 -5.94 -2.31 -11.32
C ARG A 100 -5.07 -2.74 -12.50
N SER A 101 -4.64 -4.00 -12.53
CA SER A 101 -3.84 -4.54 -13.64
C SER A 101 -4.63 -4.57 -14.96
N GLN A 102 -5.93 -4.89 -14.92
CA GLN A 102 -6.80 -4.87 -16.09
C GLN A 102 -6.95 -3.46 -16.68
N PHE A 103 -7.30 -2.45 -15.86
CA PHE A 103 -7.35 -1.06 -16.35
C PHE A 103 -5.99 -0.56 -16.88
N GLN A 104 -4.88 -1.00 -16.28
CA GLN A 104 -3.54 -0.69 -16.79
C GLN A 104 -3.25 -1.37 -18.13
N LEU A 105 -3.75 -2.59 -18.35
CA LEU A 105 -3.64 -3.29 -19.63
C LEU A 105 -4.47 -2.59 -20.70
N GLU A 106 -5.76 -2.35 -20.44
CA GLU A 106 -6.69 -1.68 -21.35
C GLU A 106 -6.17 -0.29 -21.77
N GLY A 107 -5.73 0.52 -20.80
CA GLY A 107 -5.14 1.83 -21.08
C GLY A 107 -3.85 1.77 -21.90
N LYS A 108 -3.03 0.72 -21.76
CA LYS A 108 -1.81 0.53 -22.55
C LYS A 108 -2.08 -0.04 -23.94
N ILE A 109 -3.08 -0.91 -24.09
CA ILE A 109 -3.54 -1.41 -25.40
C ILE A 109 -4.07 -0.23 -26.22
N ARG A 110 -5.01 0.56 -25.67
CA ARG A 110 -5.53 1.77 -26.34
C ARG A 110 -4.42 2.76 -26.68
N TRP A 111 -3.42 2.92 -25.80
CA TRP A 111 -2.25 3.76 -26.10
C TRP A 111 -1.38 3.20 -27.23
N LEU A 112 -1.18 1.88 -27.31
CA LEU A 112 -0.43 1.25 -28.39
C LEU A 112 -1.15 1.37 -29.75
N GLU A 113 -2.47 1.28 -29.76
CA GLU A 113 -3.32 1.45 -30.95
C GLU A 113 -3.25 2.87 -31.54
N MET A 114 -3.12 3.89 -30.68
CA MET A 114 -2.95 5.29 -31.11
C MET A 114 -1.49 5.65 -31.46
N LEU A 115 -0.52 4.86 -31.01
CA LEU A 115 0.91 5.17 -31.16
C LEU A 115 1.45 4.65 -32.50
N ASN A 116 1.21 5.47 -33.54
CA ASN A 116 1.71 5.29 -34.90
C ASN A 116 2.87 6.25 -35.21
N SER A 117 3.81 5.80 -36.04
CA SER A 117 4.93 6.61 -36.53
C SER A 117 4.45 7.72 -37.46
N ASP A 118 5.27 8.74 -37.68
CA ASP A 118 4.94 9.81 -38.64
C ASP A 118 4.72 9.26 -40.06
N VAL A 119 5.43 8.19 -40.45
CA VAL A 119 5.21 7.47 -41.72
C VAL A 119 3.86 6.76 -41.73
N GLU A 120 3.56 5.95 -40.69
CA GLU A 120 2.27 5.25 -40.57
C GLU A 120 1.09 6.24 -40.53
N LEU A 121 1.26 7.43 -39.94
CA LEU A 121 0.23 8.48 -39.91
C LEU A 121 0.05 9.18 -41.27
N VAL A 122 1.12 9.40 -42.04
CA VAL A 122 1.06 9.93 -43.41
C VAL A 122 0.39 8.90 -44.35
N GLU A 123 0.77 7.63 -44.27
CA GLU A 123 0.15 6.54 -45.03
C GLU A 123 -1.34 6.37 -44.68
N THR A 124 -1.69 6.40 -43.39
CA THR A 124 -3.08 6.23 -42.95
C THR A 124 -3.96 7.43 -43.30
N SER A 125 -3.42 8.65 -43.28
CA SER A 125 -4.18 9.87 -43.61
C SER A 125 -4.20 10.19 -45.10
N GLY A 126 -3.25 9.68 -45.88
CA GLY A 126 -3.10 9.96 -47.30
C GLY A 126 -2.56 11.37 -47.62
N ILE A 127 -2.07 12.13 -46.63
CA ILE A 127 -1.62 13.52 -46.81
C ILE A 127 -0.24 13.74 -46.18
N SER A 128 0.51 14.70 -46.73
CA SER A 128 1.83 15.11 -46.24
C SER A 128 1.86 15.50 -44.76
N LEU A 129 3.03 15.30 -44.15
CA LEU A 129 3.27 15.54 -42.72
C LEU A 129 2.99 16.99 -42.31
N ASP A 130 3.26 17.97 -43.18
CA ASP A 130 2.98 19.38 -42.88
C ASP A 130 1.48 19.70 -42.91
N SER A 131 0.71 19.07 -43.79
CA SER A 131 -0.75 19.13 -43.75
C SER A 131 -1.31 18.49 -42.47
N LEU A 132 -0.71 17.38 -42.01
CA LEU A 132 -1.05 16.76 -40.73
C LEU A 132 -0.74 17.68 -39.54
N ARG A 133 0.38 18.41 -39.57
CA ARG A 133 0.74 19.45 -38.57
C ARG A 133 -0.26 20.62 -38.57
N ILE A 134 -0.69 21.09 -39.74
CA ILE A 134 -1.73 22.13 -39.85
C ILE A 134 -3.04 21.64 -39.22
N LYS A 135 -3.47 20.41 -39.52
CA LYS A 135 -4.68 19.84 -38.89
C LYS A 135 -4.54 19.65 -37.39
N ALA A 136 -3.36 19.25 -36.93
CA ALA A 136 -3.05 19.20 -35.50
C ALA A 136 -3.12 20.59 -34.83
N ALA A 137 -2.75 21.66 -35.52
CA ALA A 137 -2.92 23.04 -35.03
C ALA A 137 -4.39 23.44 -34.92
N GLU A 138 -5.23 23.10 -35.91
CA GLU A 138 -6.69 23.32 -35.85
C GLU A 138 -7.33 22.60 -34.65
N VAL A 139 -6.99 21.32 -34.46
CA VAL A 139 -7.49 20.51 -33.32
C VAL A 139 -7.05 21.08 -31.98
N LEU A 140 -5.81 21.55 -31.86
CA LEU A 140 -5.35 22.28 -30.66
C LEU A 140 -6.12 23.58 -30.44
N ALA A 141 -6.38 24.35 -31.49
CA ALA A 141 -7.11 25.61 -31.40
C ALA A 141 -8.58 25.40 -30.96
N GLN A 142 -9.23 24.34 -31.44
CA GLN A 142 -10.60 23.97 -31.04
C GLN A 142 -10.69 23.46 -29.59
N LEU A 143 -9.66 22.77 -29.09
CA LEU A 143 -9.64 22.18 -27.75
C LEU A 143 -9.01 23.08 -26.67
N THR A 144 -8.41 24.20 -27.05
CA THR A 144 -7.91 25.22 -26.12
C THR A 144 -9.03 26.19 -25.77
N PRO A 145 -9.35 26.40 -24.47
CA PRO A 145 -10.38 27.37 -24.10
C PRO A 145 -10.01 28.79 -24.58
N LEU A 146 -10.90 29.39 -25.36
CA LEU A 146 -10.70 30.70 -25.98
C LEU A 146 -10.64 31.80 -24.89
N ASN A 147 -9.45 32.12 -24.41
CA ASN A 147 -9.21 33.29 -23.59
C ASN A 147 -8.89 34.48 -24.49
N THR A 148 -9.77 35.49 -24.46
CA THR A 148 -9.69 36.82 -25.12
C THR A 148 -9.70 36.85 -26.65
N ALA A 149 -10.46 37.73 -27.32
CA ALA A 149 -11.52 38.64 -26.84
C ALA A 149 -12.40 39.18 -27.99
N GLU A 150 -13.46 39.88 -27.56
CA GLU A 150 -14.44 40.69 -28.34
C GLU A 150 -15.54 39.84 -29.02
N THR A 151 -16.83 40.19 -29.01
CA THR A 151 -17.57 41.38 -28.50
C THR A 151 -19.05 40.97 -28.21
N GLN A 152 -19.94 41.67 -27.48
CA GLN A 152 -19.98 43.00 -26.83
C GLN A 152 -20.71 42.96 -25.45
N SER A 153 -20.51 44.00 -24.63
CA SER A 153 -21.42 44.51 -23.55
C SER A 153 -21.67 43.63 -22.29
N THR A 154 -21.74 44.13 -21.05
CA THR A 154 -21.47 45.46 -20.46
C THR A 154 -20.92 45.31 -19.01
N ASN A 155 -20.37 46.41 -18.46
CA ASN A 155 -20.19 46.71 -17.02
C ASN A 155 -18.95 46.21 -16.21
N LEU A 156 -17.89 47.02 -16.32
CA LEU A 156 -17.21 47.75 -15.21
C LEU A 156 -16.33 47.01 -14.16
N LYS A 157 -15.01 47.26 -14.30
CA LYS A 157 -14.05 47.73 -13.26
C LYS A 157 -13.66 46.80 -12.08
N LYS A 158 -12.54 46.07 -12.22
CA LYS A 158 -11.19 46.47 -11.69
C LYS A 158 -10.15 45.34 -11.82
N ALA A 159 -9.09 45.57 -12.58
CA ALA A 159 -7.92 44.67 -12.65
C ALA A 159 -6.81 45.08 -11.67
N LYS A 160 -6.16 44.11 -11.01
CA LYS A 160 -4.79 44.27 -10.48
C LYS A 160 -3.99 42.95 -10.59
N LYS A 161 -3.15 42.90 -11.63
CA LYS A 161 -1.98 42.02 -11.88
C LYS A 161 -1.85 40.73 -11.03
N ARG A 162 -2.07 39.58 -11.67
CA ARG A 162 -1.29 38.35 -11.44
C ARG A 162 -0.51 38.02 -12.72
N LYS A 163 0.77 37.64 -12.60
CA LYS A 163 1.62 37.23 -13.74
C LYS A 163 2.29 35.89 -13.41
N LYS A 164 2.13 34.92 -14.32
CA LYS A 164 2.80 33.59 -14.39
C LYS A 164 2.63 32.60 -13.21
N SER A 165 1.80 31.57 -13.43
CA SER A 165 2.25 30.16 -13.58
C SER A 165 1.05 29.26 -13.91
N GLN A 166 0.84 28.91 -15.19
CA GLN A 166 -0.41 28.26 -15.63
C GLN A 166 -0.22 27.06 -16.59
N THR A 167 1.04 26.72 -16.92
CA THR A 167 1.40 25.79 -18.01
C THR A 167 1.42 24.30 -17.65
N SER A 168 1.12 23.90 -16.41
CA SER A 168 1.18 22.48 -16.01
C SER A 168 -0.19 21.79 -15.89
N ASP A 169 -1.27 22.55 -15.68
CA ASP A 169 -2.63 22.00 -15.57
C ASP A 169 -3.40 22.08 -16.90
N SER A 170 -3.09 23.05 -17.77
CA SER A 170 -3.62 23.15 -19.14
C SER A 170 -3.38 21.88 -19.94
N ASP A 171 -2.12 21.43 -19.99
CA ASP A 171 -1.68 20.27 -20.77
C ASP A 171 -2.40 18.98 -20.32
N ARG A 172 -2.81 18.90 -19.04
CA ARG A 172 -3.51 17.71 -18.51
C ARG A 172 -4.98 17.67 -18.92
N GLY A 173 -5.70 18.80 -18.87
CA GLY A 173 -7.06 18.88 -19.39
C GLY A 173 -7.10 18.60 -20.89
N LEU A 174 -6.21 19.24 -21.64
CA LEU A 174 -6.13 19.10 -23.09
C LEU A 174 -5.76 17.67 -23.53
N SER A 175 -4.84 16.98 -22.83
CA SER A 175 -4.57 15.56 -23.10
C SER A 175 -5.80 14.66 -22.92
N LYS A 176 -6.60 14.86 -21.86
CA LYS A 176 -7.84 14.09 -21.64
C LYS A 176 -8.85 14.34 -22.76
N ASN A 177 -9.02 15.59 -23.15
CA ASN A 177 -9.94 15.98 -24.23
C ASN A 177 -9.53 15.36 -25.57
N LEU A 178 -8.23 15.31 -25.89
CA LEU A 178 -7.70 14.62 -27.08
C LEU A 178 -7.97 13.10 -27.05
N PHE A 179 -7.76 12.43 -25.90
CA PHE A 179 -8.08 11.01 -25.74
C PHE A 179 -9.58 10.71 -25.94
N GLU A 180 -10.46 11.63 -25.52
CA GLU A 180 -11.92 11.54 -25.73
C GLU A 180 -12.29 11.82 -27.20
N ALA A 181 -11.74 12.87 -27.80
CA ALA A 181 -11.94 13.20 -29.22
C ALA A 181 -11.55 12.05 -30.16
N TYR A 182 -10.40 11.39 -29.93
CA TYR A 182 -9.99 10.21 -30.73
C TYR A 182 -11.02 9.07 -30.76
N GLY A 183 -11.78 8.92 -29.67
CA GLY A 183 -12.83 7.91 -29.55
C GLY A 183 -14.13 8.30 -30.25
N ASN A 184 -14.42 9.60 -30.37
CA ASN A 184 -15.68 10.14 -30.87
C ASN A 184 -15.62 10.58 -32.35
N THR A 185 -14.42 10.79 -32.91
CA THR A 185 -14.23 11.22 -34.29
C THR A 185 -14.06 10.04 -35.23
N GLU A 186 -14.92 9.95 -36.24
CA GLU A 186 -14.83 8.95 -37.33
C GLU A 186 -13.89 9.39 -38.46
N ASP A 187 -13.65 10.70 -38.62
CA ASP A 187 -12.68 11.23 -39.59
C ASP A 187 -11.25 10.74 -39.30
N ASN A 188 -10.73 9.96 -40.24
CA ASN A 188 -9.41 9.34 -40.19
C ASN A 188 -8.27 10.39 -40.15
N LEU A 189 -8.43 11.52 -40.84
CA LEU A 189 -7.45 12.61 -40.86
C LEU A 189 -7.35 13.28 -39.48
N THR A 190 -8.49 13.65 -38.89
CA THR A 190 -8.54 14.23 -37.54
C THR A 190 -8.06 13.22 -36.48
N ARG A 191 -8.35 11.92 -36.63
CA ARG A 191 -7.76 10.87 -35.77
C ARG A 191 -6.23 10.81 -35.86
N CYS A 192 -5.67 10.85 -37.07
CA CYS A 192 -4.22 10.88 -37.26
C CYS A 192 -3.59 12.13 -36.65
N ALA A 193 -4.22 13.30 -36.80
CA ALA A 193 -3.78 14.56 -36.18
C ALA A 193 -3.81 14.50 -34.64
N ILE A 194 -4.86 13.90 -34.05
CA ILE A 194 -4.95 13.68 -32.59
C ILE A 194 -3.86 12.72 -32.11
N SER A 195 -3.60 11.62 -32.81
CA SER A 195 -2.51 10.68 -32.49
C SER A 195 -1.13 11.36 -32.56
N TYR A 196 -0.88 12.20 -33.57
CA TYR A 196 0.33 13.00 -33.69
C TYR A 196 0.53 13.94 -32.47
N LEU A 197 -0.53 14.64 -32.05
CA LEU A 197 -0.51 15.50 -30.87
C LEU A 197 -0.23 14.71 -29.60
N LEU A 198 -0.95 13.62 -29.37
CA LEU A 198 -0.78 12.79 -28.17
C LEU A 198 0.63 12.19 -28.08
N LYS A 199 1.18 11.70 -29.21
CA LYS A 199 2.56 11.19 -29.32
C LYS A 199 3.60 12.24 -28.92
N ASN A 200 3.39 13.49 -29.33
CA ASN A 200 4.31 14.60 -29.10
C ASN A 200 4.05 15.38 -27.79
N GLY A 201 3.16 14.88 -26.91
CA GLY A 201 2.89 15.50 -25.62
C GLY A 201 2.01 16.76 -25.71
N CYS A 202 1.00 16.70 -26.59
CA CYS A 202 0.04 17.76 -26.92
C CYS A 202 0.69 19.00 -27.57
N LYS A 203 1.75 18.79 -28.36
CA LYS A 203 2.56 19.86 -28.98
C LYS A 203 2.88 19.48 -30.42
N ILE A 204 3.03 20.51 -31.26
CA ILE A 204 3.55 20.38 -32.62
C ILE A 204 5.07 20.49 -32.52
N ASN A 205 5.78 19.59 -33.21
CA ASN A 205 7.25 19.59 -33.26
C ASN A 205 7.69 19.84 -34.70
N ASP A 206 8.51 20.88 -34.90
CA ASP A 206 9.06 21.23 -36.21
C ASP A 206 10.13 20.25 -36.69
N LYS A 207 10.72 19.49 -35.75
CA LYS A 207 11.71 18.44 -36.04
C LYS A 207 11.02 17.13 -36.44
N GLU A 208 11.63 16.43 -37.39
CA GLU A 208 11.21 15.09 -37.83
C GLU A 208 11.31 14.05 -36.70
N GLU A 209 10.52 12.98 -36.82
CA GLU A 209 10.53 11.88 -35.86
C GLU A 209 11.79 11.01 -36.00
N ASP A 210 12.48 10.84 -34.87
CA ASP A 210 13.50 9.82 -34.71
C ASP A 210 12.87 8.43 -34.66
N ALA A 211 12.93 7.73 -35.80
CA ALA A 211 12.31 6.43 -36.03
C ALA A 211 12.80 5.35 -35.04
N GLU A 212 14.09 5.35 -34.66
CA GLU A 212 14.62 4.41 -33.68
C GLU A 212 14.06 4.68 -32.28
N LYS A 213 14.08 5.95 -31.83
CA LYS A 213 13.49 6.34 -30.55
C LYS A 213 11.98 6.07 -30.53
N PHE A 214 11.29 6.17 -31.65
CA PHE A 214 9.88 5.78 -31.77
C PHE A 214 9.69 4.26 -31.65
N ALA A 215 10.41 3.46 -32.45
CA ALA A 215 10.35 2.00 -32.42
C ALA A 215 10.66 1.44 -31.02
N GLN A 216 11.65 2.00 -30.34
CA GLN A 216 11.98 1.68 -28.95
C GLN A 216 10.82 2.01 -27.99
N ARG A 217 10.15 3.17 -28.11
CA ARG A 217 8.97 3.51 -27.28
C ARG A 217 7.82 2.53 -27.52
N ARG A 218 7.51 2.22 -28.79
CA ARG A 218 6.45 1.28 -29.17
C ARG A 218 6.73 -0.13 -28.65
N ARG A 219 7.99 -0.61 -28.73
CA ARG A 219 8.40 -1.91 -28.15
C ARG A 219 8.37 -1.90 -26.62
N LYS A 220 8.79 -0.79 -25.97
CA LYS A 220 8.68 -0.60 -24.51
C LYS A 220 7.22 -0.78 -24.03
N ILE A 221 6.22 -0.29 -24.79
CA ILE A 221 4.80 -0.49 -24.49
C ILE A 221 4.32 -1.93 -24.77
N LYS A 222 4.69 -2.53 -25.91
CA LYS A 222 4.36 -3.94 -26.21
C LYS A 222 4.81 -4.91 -25.11
N ILE A 223 6.04 -4.78 -24.61
CA ILE A 223 6.58 -5.59 -23.51
C ILE A 223 5.80 -5.39 -22.20
N GLN A 224 5.27 -4.19 -21.96
CA GLN A 224 4.44 -3.92 -20.79
C GLN A 224 3.04 -4.56 -20.89
N ILE A 225 2.47 -4.62 -22.10
CA ILE A 225 1.21 -5.32 -22.39
C ILE A 225 1.40 -6.82 -22.21
N GLU A 226 2.44 -7.41 -22.80
CA GLU A 226 2.83 -8.82 -22.64
C GLU A 226 2.90 -9.20 -21.15
N ARG A 227 3.67 -8.45 -20.36
CA ARG A 227 3.80 -8.70 -18.90
C ARG A 227 2.52 -8.46 -18.10
N LEU A 228 1.66 -7.54 -18.51
CA LEU A 228 0.38 -7.32 -17.83
C LEU A 228 -0.62 -8.44 -18.14
N ARG A 229 -0.55 -9.05 -19.33
CA ARG A 229 -1.31 -10.28 -19.66
C ARG A 229 -0.83 -11.46 -18.81
N GLU A 230 0.48 -11.74 -18.78
CA GLU A 230 1.07 -12.73 -17.87
C GLU A 230 0.68 -12.48 -16.39
N GLN A 231 0.64 -11.21 -15.95
CA GLN A 231 0.21 -10.86 -14.60
C GLN A 231 -1.29 -11.04 -14.35
N LEU A 232 -2.14 -10.89 -15.37
CA LEU A 232 -3.58 -11.17 -15.26
C LEU A 232 -3.89 -12.67 -15.37
N GLU A 233 -2.99 -13.46 -15.95
CA GLU A 233 -2.97 -14.92 -15.89
C GLU A 233 -2.40 -15.45 -14.54
N THR A 234 -1.99 -14.56 -13.62
CA THR A 234 -1.44 -15.01 -12.33
C THR A 234 -2.43 -15.79 -11.48
N ARG A 235 -1.84 -16.75 -10.75
CA ARG A 235 -2.54 -17.78 -10.00
C ARG A 235 -3.44 -17.20 -8.90
N ILE A 236 -4.67 -17.70 -8.88
CA ILE A 236 -5.71 -17.55 -7.85
C ILE A 236 -5.11 -17.71 -6.43
N PRO A 237 -5.62 -16.99 -5.41
CA PRO A 237 -5.15 -17.14 -4.02
C PRO A 237 -5.09 -18.59 -3.55
N LYS A 238 -3.87 -19.07 -3.24
CA LYS A 238 -3.62 -20.44 -2.78
C LYS A 238 -3.65 -20.53 -1.26
N GLY A 239 -4.11 -21.68 -0.75
CA GLY A 239 -4.02 -22.07 0.65
C GLY A 239 -2.59 -22.35 1.15
N ARG A 240 -2.48 -22.79 2.41
CA ARG A 240 -1.25 -23.29 3.02
C ARG A 240 -1.23 -24.82 2.98
N ASP A 241 -0.11 -25.37 2.56
CA ASP A 241 0.23 -26.78 2.81
C ASP A 241 1.08 -26.81 4.10
N LEU A 242 0.64 -27.60 5.08
CA LEU A 242 1.33 -27.77 6.37
C LEU A 242 2.03 -29.14 6.49
N THR A 243 1.75 -30.06 5.57
CA THR A 243 2.27 -31.44 5.57
C THR A 243 3.26 -31.68 4.42
N ASP A 244 3.51 -30.67 3.60
CA ASP A 244 4.31 -30.72 2.37
C ASP A 244 3.84 -31.79 1.36
N ALA A 245 2.63 -32.31 1.52
CA ALA A 245 2.10 -33.42 0.73
C ALA A 245 2.03 -33.08 -0.77
N LYS A 246 1.72 -31.81 -1.11
CA LYS A 246 1.73 -31.37 -2.51
C LYS A 246 3.16 -31.23 -3.07
N TRP A 247 4.11 -30.80 -2.24
CA TRP A 247 5.51 -30.71 -2.63
C TRP A 247 6.08 -32.10 -2.88
N LEU A 248 5.87 -33.04 -1.96
CA LEU A 248 6.25 -34.44 -2.07
C LEU A 248 5.62 -35.12 -3.30
N GLY A 249 4.31 -34.94 -3.52
CA GLY A 249 3.64 -35.47 -4.71
C GLY A 249 4.20 -34.90 -6.02
N THR A 250 4.54 -33.60 -6.04
CA THR A 250 5.18 -32.99 -7.23
C THR A 250 6.61 -33.50 -7.41
N LEU A 251 7.35 -33.76 -6.33
CA LEU A 251 8.70 -34.32 -6.39
C LEU A 251 8.68 -35.73 -7.00
N VAL A 252 7.76 -36.59 -6.54
CA VAL A 252 7.59 -37.95 -7.09
C VAL A 252 7.34 -37.89 -8.61
N VAL A 253 6.34 -37.12 -9.05
CA VAL A 253 6.05 -36.91 -10.48
C VAL A 253 7.27 -36.38 -11.24
N ALA A 254 7.93 -35.34 -10.73
CA ALA A 254 9.11 -34.76 -11.39
C ALA A 254 10.36 -35.67 -11.40
N THR A 255 10.36 -36.77 -10.62
CA THR A 255 11.41 -37.81 -10.67
C THR A 255 11.04 -39.03 -11.52
N GLN A 256 9.76 -39.21 -11.84
CA GLN A 256 9.25 -40.37 -12.58
C GLN A 256 8.89 -40.03 -14.04
N ASP A 257 8.39 -38.82 -14.27
CA ASP A 257 7.83 -38.38 -15.54
C ASP A 257 8.62 -37.22 -16.16
N VAL A 258 8.51 -37.07 -17.49
CA VAL A 258 9.00 -35.90 -18.23
C VAL A 258 7.82 -34.96 -18.49
N PRO A 259 7.92 -33.65 -18.21
CA PRO A 259 6.81 -32.74 -18.40
C PRO A 259 6.43 -32.62 -19.88
N THR A 260 5.13 -32.70 -20.18
CA THR A 260 4.61 -32.75 -21.55
C THR A 260 4.76 -31.42 -22.31
N ASN A 261 4.92 -30.31 -21.58
CA ASN A 261 5.08 -28.97 -22.15
C ASN A 261 5.75 -28.00 -21.15
N GLU A 262 6.16 -26.83 -21.64
CA GLU A 262 6.81 -25.81 -20.80
C GLU A 262 5.94 -25.30 -19.65
N THR A 263 4.61 -25.27 -19.80
CA THR A 263 3.70 -24.77 -18.75
C THR A 263 3.60 -25.74 -17.58
N GLU A 264 3.67 -27.04 -17.87
CA GLU A 264 3.76 -28.12 -16.90
C GLU A 264 5.13 -28.12 -16.19
N ALA A 265 6.23 -28.07 -16.96
CA ALA A 265 7.59 -27.98 -16.42
C ALA A 265 7.74 -26.79 -15.46
N LYS A 266 7.25 -25.61 -15.87
CA LYS A 266 7.20 -24.40 -15.05
C LYS A 266 6.28 -24.57 -13.84
N SER A 267 5.19 -25.32 -13.95
CA SER A 267 4.28 -25.60 -12.83
C SER A 267 4.90 -26.51 -11.77
N TRP A 268 5.66 -27.51 -12.18
CA TRP A 268 6.44 -28.39 -11.29
C TRP A 268 7.54 -27.59 -10.60
N GLN A 269 8.34 -26.84 -11.38
CA GLN A 269 9.39 -25.97 -10.86
C GLN A 269 8.86 -24.93 -9.87
N ASP A 270 7.76 -24.23 -10.19
CA ASP A 270 7.05 -23.30 -9.31
C ASP A 270 6.63 -23.94 -7.98
N SER A 271 6.32 -25.24 -7.99
CA SER A 271 5.82 -25.96 -6.82
C SER A 271 6.98 -26.48 -5.96
N LEU A 272 8.07 -26.93 -6.58
CA LEU A 272 9.27 -27.44 -5.90
C LEU A 272 10.15 -26.33 -5.32
N LEU A 273 10.27 -25.18 -6.01
CA LEU A 273 11.04 -24.01 -5.52
C LEU A 273 10.28 -23.18 -4.46
N ARG A 274 9.01 -23.48 -4.20
CA ARG A 274 8.18 -22.71 -3.27
C ARG A 274 8.43 -23.16 -1.83
N GLN A 275 8.99 -22.28 -1.02
CA GLN A 275 9.00 -22.44 0.43
C GLN A 275 7.55 -22.59 0.94
N SER A 276 7.25 -23.73 1.57
CA SER A 276 6.01 -23.96 2.27
C SER A 276 5.97 -23.15 3.57
N ASN A 277 4.76 -22.85 4.07
CA ASN A 277 4.61 -22.19 5.37
C ASN A 277 4.27 -23.27 6.38
N LYS A 278 5.22 -23.68 7.22
CA LYS A 278 5.02 -24.79 8.18
C LYS A 278 4.07 -24.45 9.35
N VAL A 279 3.68 -23.19 9.47
CA VAL A 279 2.79 -22.67 10.52
C VAL A 279 1.36 -22.41 10.00
N PRO A 280 0.32 -22.71 10.82
CA PRO A 280 -1.08 -22.53 10.41
C PRO A 280 -1.47 -21.07 10.20
N PHE A 281 -2.62 -20.85 9.56
CA PHE A 281 -3.20 -19.51 9.43
C PHE A 281 -3.50 -18.89 10.81
N PRO A 282 -3.37 -17.57 10.95
CA PRO A 282 -3.62 -16.85 12.19
C PRO A 282 -5.11 -16.80 12.55
N VAL A 283 -5.40 -16.63 13.83
CA VAL A 283 -6.76 -16.35 14.34
C VAL A 283 -6.86 -14.88 14.71
N VAL A 284 -7.88 -14.19 14.17
CA VAL A 284 -8.13 -12.76 14.34
C VAL A 284 -9.25 -12.54 15.36
N TYR A 285 -8.99 -11.62 16.29
CA TYR A 285 -9.90 -11.14 17.32
C TYR A 285 -10.19 -9.67 17.00
N GLU A 286 -11.26 -9.44 16.24
CA GLU A 286 -11.55 -8.16 15.61
C GLU A 286 -11.89 -7.04 16.62
N THR A 287 -12.38 -7.39 17.81
CA THR A 287 -12.78 -6.43 18.84
C THR A 287 -11.83 -6.43 20.03
N ASN A 288 -11.79 -5.32 20.76
CA ASN A 288 -10.99 -5.16 21.97
C ASN A 288 -11.62 -5.80 23.22
N GLU A 289 -12.87 -6.28 23.13
CA GLU A 289 -13.55 -7.05 24.16
C GLU A 289 -13.38 -8.57 23.98
N ASP A 290 -12.83 -9.02 22.85
CA ASP A 290 -12.53 -10.45 22.59
C ASP A 290 -11.37 -11.01 23.40
N MET A 291 -10.64 -10.16 24.11
CA MET A 291 -9.51 -10.48 24.98
C MET A 291 -9.83 -10.00 26.40
N THR A 292 -9.63 -10.86 27.40
CA THR A 292 -9.74 -10.48 28.82
C THR A 292 -8.35 -10.46 29.44
N TRP A 293 -7.94 -9.31 29.97
CA TRP A 293 -6.62 -9.10 30.57
C TRP A 293 -6.71 -9.18 32.10
N PHE A 294 -5.73 -9.81 32.73
CA PHE A 294 -5.68 -9.98 34.18
C PHE A 294 -4.22 -10.12 34.67
N LYS A 295 -4.01 -10.11 35.99
CA LYS A 295 -2.72 -10.50 36.59
C LYS A 295 -2.85 -11.89 37.22
N ASN A 296 -1.80 -12.71 37.10
CA ASN A 296 -1.70 -13.96 37.86
C ASN A 296 -1.18 -13.71 39.28
N GLN A 297 -1.08 -14.78 40.09
CA GLN A 297 -0.56 -14.76 41.46
C GLN A 297 0.86 -14.15 41.56
N PHE A 298 1.68 -14.28 40.52
CA PHE A 298 3.03 -13.72 40.42
C PHE A 298 3.04 -12.27 39.87
N GLY A 299 1.90 -11.59 39.82
CA GLY A 299 1.76 -10.22 39.31
C GLY A 299 1.96 -10.03 37.81
N ARG A 300 2.21 -11.10 37.05
CA ARG A 300 2.44 -11.06 35.59
C ARG A 300 1.13 -10.85 34.84
N ILE A 301 1.21 -10.10 33.74
CA ILE A 301 0.05 -9.87 32.85
C ILE A 301 -0.25 -11.14 32.07
N CYS A 302 -1.51 -11.54 32.09
CA CYS A 302 -2.05 -12.68 31.35
C CYS A 302 -3.26 -12.24 30.51
N VAL A 303 -3.54 -13.01 29.46
CA VAL A 303 -4.69 -12.83 28.58
C VAL A 303 -5.46 -14.14 28.42
N LYS A 304 -6.79 -14.04 28.39
CA LYS A 304 -7.72 -15.07 27.91
C LYS A 304 -8.40 -14.59 26.63
N PHE A 305 -8.69 -15.50 25.71
CA PHE A 305 -9.34 -15.19 24.43
C PHE A 305 -10.75 -15.76 24.38
N ASN A 306 -11.67 -15.03 23.75
CA ASN A 306 -13.02 -15.49 23.50
C ASN A 306 -13.03 -16.78 22.65
N GLY A 307 -13.71 -17.83 23.12
CA GLY A 307 -13.66 -19.17 22.54
C GLY A 307 -12.45 -20.03 22.96
N LEU A 308 -11.54 -19.51 23.79
CA LEU A 308 -10.42 -20.24 24.42
C LEU A 308 -10.33 -19.89 25.91
N SER A 309 -11.47 -19.59 26.55
CA SER A 309 -11.55 -19.04 27.91
C SER A 309 -11.08 -19.98 29.02
N GLU A 310 -10.98 -21.28 28.74
CA GLU A 310 -10.39 -22.29 29.62
C GLU A 310 -8.87 -22.11 29.72
N HIS A 311 -8.23 -21.76 28.60
CA HIS A 311 -6.79 -21.52 28.54
C HIS A 311 -6.44 -20.10 28.99
N SER A 312 -5.23 -19.94 29.52
CA SER A 312 -4.67 -18.63 29.84
C SER A 312 -3.21 -18.54 29.39
N PHE A 313 -2.85 -17.37 28.89
CA PHE A 313 -1.57 -17.13 28.24
C PHE A 313 -0.85 -15.99 28.96
N GLN A 314 0.36 -16.25 29.47
CA GLN A 314 1.22 -15.22 30.05
C GLN A 314 1.84 -14.36 28.94
N VAL A 315 1.89 -13.05 29.16
CA VAL A 315 2.42 -12.08 28.20
C VAL A 315 3.90 -11.86 28.44
N TYR A 316 4.73 -12.29 27.48
CA TYR A 316 6.17 -12.04 27.47
C TYR A 316 6.50 -11.01 26.37
N CYS A 317 6.97 -9.82 26.77
CA CYS A 317 7.25 -8.72 25.87
C CYS A 317 8.49 -7.92 26.31
N ASP A 318 9.09 -7.17 25.39
CA ASP A 318 10.11 -6.17 25.69
C ASP A 318 9.53 -5.09 26.62
N SER A 319 10.33 -4.65 27.58
CA SER A 319 10.16 -3.42 28.38
C SER A 319 9.54 -2.24 27.59
N ARG A 320 9.98 -2.04 26.34
CA ARG A 320 9.53 -0.98 25.43
C ARG A 320 8.05 -1.10 25.03
N GLN A 321 7.46 -2.29 25.09
CA GLN A 321 6.06 -2.54 24.75
C GLN A 321 5.18 -2.82 25.99
N LEU A 322 5.77 -3.14 27.14
CA LEU A 322 5.07 -3.47 28.39
C LEU A 322 4.04 -2.41 28.82
N HIS A 323 4.29 -1.13 28.57
CA HIS A 323 3.37 -0.05 28.92
C HIS A 323 2.01 -0.14 28.21
N TRP A 324 1.96 -0.64 26.97
CA TRP A 324 0.71 -0.87 26.26
C TRP A 324 -0.10 -2.00 26.89
N PHE A 325 0.54 -3.13 27.24
CA PHE A 325 -0.13 -4.26 27.88
C PHE A 325 -0.64 -3.92 29.29
N LYS A 326 0.11 -3.11 30.06
CA LYS A 326 -0.37 -2.50 31.31
C LYS A 326 -1.63 -1.67 31.07
N ARG A 327 -1.63 -0.83 30.02
CA ARG A 327 -2.77 0.02 29.68
C ARG A 327 -4.02 -0.75 29.25
N PHE A 328 -3.88 -1.90 28.57
CA PHE A 328 -5.03 -2.74 28.23
C PHE A 328 -5.71 -3.32 29.48
N LEU A 329 -4.92 -3.71 30.47
CA LEU A 329 -5.40 -4.15 31.78
C LEU A 329 -6.07 -2.99 32.53
N GLU A 330 -5.43 -1.81 32.61
CA GLU A 330 -5.98 -0.61 33.25
C GLU A 330 -7.33 -0.21 32.64
N ASP A 331 -7.41 -0.11 31.32
CA ASP A 331 -8.65 0.26 30.61
C ASP A 331 -9.80 -0.71 30.94
N GLN A 332 -9.54 -2.02 30.97
CA GLN A 332 -10.55 -3.01 31.36
C GLN A 332 -10.92 -2.97 32.84
N GLN A 333 -9.95 -2.77 33.74
CA GLN A 333 -10.20 -2.63 35.17
C GLN A 333 -11.03 -1.38 35.49
N ILE A 334 -10.71 -0.24 34.89
CA ILE A 334 -11.44 1.02 35.04
C ILE A 334 -12.89 0.84 34.57
N LYS A 335 -13.11 0.25 33.38
CA LYS A 335 -14.47 -0.04 32.88
C LYS A 335 -15.26 -0.99 33.79
N LYS A 336 -14.61 -2.03 34.32
CA LYS A 336 -15.25 -3.02 35.22
C LYS A 336 -15.64 -2.38 36.56
N ASN A 337 -14.72 -1.64 37.17
CA ASN A 337 -14.92 -1.00 38.48
C ASN A 337 -15.99 0.10 38.42
N SER A 338 -16.08 0.83 37.30
CA SER A 338 -17.09 1.87 37.06
C SER A 338 -18.46 1.33 36.60
N LYS A 339 -18.76 0.03 36.80
CA LYS A 339 -19.99 -0.64 36.35
C LYS A 339 -20.33 -0.41 34.86
N ASN A 340 -19.31 -0.36 34.00
CA ASN A 340 -19.40 -0.07 32.55
C ASN A 340 -19.86 1.36 32.18
N GLN A 341 -19.65 2.36 33.04
CA GLN A 341 -19.85 3.79 32.70
C GLN A 341 -18.93 4.31 31.58
N HIS A 342 -17.78 3.66 31.33
CA HIS A 342 -16.88 4.00 30.22
C HIS A 342 -17.15 3.14 28.97
N SER A 343 -17.02 3.75 27.79
CA SER A 343 -17.16 3.04 26.51
C SER A 343 -15.86 2.35 26.08
N SER A 344 -15.92 1.05 25.74
CA SER A 344 -14.80 0.30 25.16
C SER A 344 -14.35 0.81 23.78
N SER A 345 -15.14 1.67 23.13
CA SER A 345 -14.70 2.42 21.94
C SER A 345 -13.52 3.36 22.23
N LEU A 346 -13.26 3.70 23.50
CA LEU A 346 -12.12 4.51 23.96
C LEU A 346 -11.00 3.68 24.63
N PHE A 347 -11.02 2.34 24.48
CA PHE A 347 -9.87 1.49 24.83
C PHE A 347 -8.72 1.66 23.84
N THR A 348 -7.48 1.70 24.36
CA THR A 348 -6.26 1.83 23.55
C THR A 348 -6.05 0.65 22.59
N LEU A 349 -6.42 -0.56 23.03
CA LEU A 349 -6.48 -1.77 22.22
C LEU A 349 -7.63 -1.68 21.20
N ARG A 350 -7.37 -2.06 19.95
CA ARG A 350 -8.39 -2.14 18.88
C ARG A 350 -8.74 -3.57 18.52
N SER A 351 -7.74 -4.39 18.24
CA SER A 351 -7.90 -5.80 17.85
C SER A 351 -6.66 -6.61 18.19
N GLY A 352 -6.82 -7.94 18.22
CA GLY A 352 -5.75 -8.90 18.45
C GLY A 352 -5.66 -9.91 17.31
N ARG A 353 -4.50 -10.54 17.15
CA ARG A 353 -4.30 -11.67 16.25
C ARG A 353 -3.26 -12.61 16.84
N ILE A 354 -3.63 -13.88 17.00
CA ILE A 354 -2.69 -14.93 17.41
C ILE A 354 -2.13 -15.59 16.15
N ALA A 355 -0.82 -15.79 16.11
CA ALA A 355 -0.17 -16.61 15.08
C ALA A 355 1.00 -17.39 15.69
N TRP A 356 1.30 -18.55 15.09
CA TRP A 356 2.56 -19.24 15.33
C TRP A 356 3.66 -18.62 14.48
N GLN A 357 4.86 -18.51 15.03
CA GLN A 357 6.10 -18.19 14.31
C GLN A 357 6.98 -19.43 14.23
N GLU A 358 7.62 -19.61 13.08
CA GLU A 358 8.53 -20.73 12.83
C GLU A 358 9.85 -20.50 13.58
N GLU A 359 10.31 -21.50 14.35
CA GLU A 359 11.65 -21.56 14.94
C GLU A 359 12.38 -22.82 14.41
N GLU A 360 13.71 -22.79 14.39
CA GLU A 360 14.51 -23.95 14.00
C GLU A 360 14.61 -24.94 15.17
N GLY A 361 14.13 -26.17 14.96
CA GLY A 361 14.20 -27.22 15.98
C GLY A 361 13.64 -28.56 15.50
N LYS A 362 13.89 -29.61 16.28
CA LYS A 362 13.35 -30.96 16.07
C LYS A 362 12.33 -31.27 17.18
N GLY A 363 11.20 -31.89 16.82
CA GLY A 363 10.15 -32.30 17.76
C GLY A 363 8.77 -31.80 17.34
N ASP A 364 7.80 -31.89 18.26
CA ASP A 364 6.40 -31.55 17.99
C ASP A 364 6.24 -30.08 17.54
N PRO A 365 5.40 -29.78 16.54
CA PRO A 365 5.26 -28.42 16.02
C PRO A 365 4.84 -27.36 17.05
N TRP A 366 4.08 -27.72 18.09
CA TRP A 366 3.69 -26.80 19.18
C TRP A 366 4.76 -26.63 20.27
N LYS A 367 5.82 -27.45 20.23
CA LYS A 367 7.03 -27.33 21.08
C LYS A 367 8.09 -26.48 20.40
N VAL A 368 8.35 -26.77 19.11
CA VAL A 368 9.33 -26.06 18.28
C VAL A 368 8.86 -24.63 17.99
N ASN A 369 7.68 -24.46 17.40
CA ASN A 369 7.18 -23.12 17.06
C ASN A 369 6.71 -22.37 18.30
N HIS A 370 6.86 -21.04 18.32
CA HIS A 370 6.35 -20.21 19.41
C HIS A 370 5.07 -19.46 19.03
N LEU A 371 4.24 -19.19 20.04
CA LEU A 371 2.99 -18.47 19.88
C LEU A 371 3.20 -16.96 20.09
N THR A 372 2.78 -16.15 19.12
CA THR A 372 2.85 -14.68 19.20
C THR A 372 1.48 -14.03 19.04
N LEU A 373 1.20 -13.08 19.94
CA LEU A 373 0.05 -12.19 19.86
C LEU A 373 0.49 -10.85 19.25
N TYR A 374 -0.18 -10.46 18.18
CA TYR A 374 -0.11 -9.12 17.58
C TYR A 374 -1.32 -8.31 18.04
N CYS A 375 -1.11 -7.10 18.55
CA CYS A 375 -2.19 -6.19 18.97
C CYS A 375 -2.16 -4.91 18.13
N SER A 376 -3.30 -4.50 17.59
CA SER A 376 -3.48 -3.17 16.98
C SER A 376 -3.85 -2.15 18.05
N VAL A 377 -3.16 -1.01 18.06
CA VAL A 377 -3.21 0.01 19.11
C VAL A 377 -3.39 1.39 18.49
N ASP A 378 -4.43 2.13 18.87
CA ASP A 378 -4.63 3.52 18.41
C ASP A 378 -3.90 4.49 19.34
N THR A 379 -2.77 5.02 18.87
CA THR A 379 -1.87 5.85 19.69
C THR A 379 -2.49 7.16 20.18
N ARG A 380 -3.56 7.65 19.52
CA ARG A 380 -4.32 8.83 19.97
C ARG A 380 -4.96 8.63 21.34
N LEU A 381 -5.39 7.40 21.64
CA LEU A 381 -5.97 7.02 22.94
C LEU A 381 -4.91 6.83 24.05
N TRP A 382 -3.66 7.21 23.80
CA TRP A 382 -2.67 7.31 24.88
C TRP A 382 -2.83 8.60 25.70
N THR A 383 -3.30 9.70 25.09
CA THR A 383 -3.30 11.05 25.69
C THR A 383 -4.71 11.59 25.86
N THR A 384 -4.92 12.55 26.76
CA THR A 384 -6.23 13.18 26.98
C THR A 384 -6.73 13.89 25.73
N GLU A 385 -5.86 14.65 25.08
CA GLU A 385 -6.14 15.49 23.92
C GLU A 385 -6.47 14.63 22.68
N GLY A 386 -5.69 13.57 22.44
CA GLY A 386 -5.99 12.59 21.39
C GLY A 386 -7.22 11.74 21.70
N THR A 387 -7.53 11.51 22.99
CA THR A 387 -8.79 10.86 23.39
C THR A 387 -10.00 11.76 23.10
N ASN A 388 -9.88 13.08 23.31
CA ASN A 388 -10.96 14.03 22.99
C ASN A 388 -11.26 14.07 21.48
N GLN A 389 -10.23 14.08 20.62
CA GLN A 389 -10.41 13.96 19.16
C GLN A 389 -11.18 12.68 18.78
N VAL A 390 -10.80 11.52 19.33
CA VAL A 390 -11.48 10.25 19.06
C VAL A 390 -12.91 10.23 19.64
N LYS A 391 -13.14 10.89 20.78
CA LYS A 391 -14.46 11.08 21.39
C LYS A 391 -15.37 11.90 20.47
N GLU A 392 -14.89 13.01 19.92
CA GLU A 392 -15.63 13.87 18.98
C GLU A 392 -15.96 13.11 17.68
N GLU A 393 -14.96 12.48 17.04
CA GLU A 393 -15.13 11.62 15.85
C GLU A 393 -16.24 10.55 16.06
N LYS A 394 -16.24 9.90 17.24
CA LYS A 394 -17.20 8.83 17.56
C LYS A 394 -18.57 9.37 17.97
N ALA A 395 -18.63 10.51 18.64
CA ALA A 395 -19.89 11.17 18.98
C ALA A 395 -20.63 11.60 17.71
N GLU A 396 -19.93 12.18 16.73
CA GLU A 396 -20.50 12.50 15.42
C GLU A 396 -20.98 11.27 14.66
N GLU A 397 -20.19 10.20 14.59
CA GLU A 397 -20.57 8.97 13.90
C GLU A 397 -21.85 8.35 14.50
N ILE A 398 -21.96 8.38 15.83
CA ILE A 398 -23.14 7.91 16.56
C ILE A 398 -24.33 8.83 16.32
N ALA A 399 -24.15 10.15 16.39
CA ALA A 399 -25.19 11.13 16.11
C ALA A 399 -25.75 10.97 14.67
N LYS A 400 -24.86 10.89 13.68
CA LYS A 400 -25.20 10.60 12.27
C LYS A 400 -25.94 9.27 12.12
N THR A 401 -25.57 8.23 12.88
CA THR A 401 -26.30 6.95 12.90
C THR A 401 -27.72 7.12 13.47
N ILE A 402 -27.88 7.89 14.55
CA ILE A 402 -29.18 8.14 15.19
C ILE A 402 -30.09 8.97 14.28
N THR A 403 -29.60 10.06 13.67
CA THR A 403 -30.38 10.89 12.74
C THR A 403 -30.81 10.09 11.52
N ASN A 404 -29.90 9.33 10.90
CA ASN A 404 -30.21 8.49 9.73
C ASN A 404 -31.15 7.31 10.05
N THR A 405 -31.23 6.89 11.32
CA THR A 405 -32.23 5.90 11.74
C THR A 405 -33.59 6.58 11.96
N LYS A 406 -33.64 7.71 12.66
CA LYS A 406 -34.86 8.50 12.90
C LYS A 406 -35.50 9.03 11.62
N ALA A 407 -34.70 9.38 10.61
CA ALA A 407 -35.17 9.89 9.32
C ALA A 407 -35.96 8.86 8.48
N LYS A 408 -36.08 7.60 8.93
CA LYS A 408 -36.82 6.54 8.22
C LYS A 408 -38.32 6.52 8.49
N GLY A 409 -38.85 7.49 9.25
CA GLY A 409 -40.28 7.53 9.61
C GLY A 409 -40.59 6.52 10.70
N ASP A 410 -41.59 5.66 10.48
CA ASP A 410 -42.09 4.71 11.47
C ASP A 410 -41.04 3.67 11.89
N LEU A 411 -40.56 3.82 13.12
CA LEU A 411 -39.46 3.03 13.65
C LEU A 411 -39.96 1.71 14.25
N ASN A 412 -39.62 0.60 13.61
CA ASN A 412 -39.80 -0.74 14.18
C ASN A 412 -39.06 -0.86 15.53
N GLU A 413 -39.57 -1.67 16.47
CA GLU A 413 -38.96 -1.94 17.78
C GLU A 413 -37.46 -2.23 17.72
N LYS A 414 -36.99 -2.99 16.72
CA LYS A 414 -35.56 -3.30 16.52
C LYS A 414 -34.73 -2.04 16.26
N GLN A 415 -35.28 -1.06 15.54
CA GLN A 415 -34.66 0.24 15.26
C GLN A 415 -34.71 1.16 16.49
N GLN A 416 -35.84 1.19 17.21
CA GLN A 416 -35.94 1.91 18.49
C GLN A 416 -34.93 1.38 19.52
N ALA A 417 -34.82 0.05 19.66
CA ALA A 417 -33.84 -0.60 20.51
C ALA A 417 -32.39 -0.40 20.04
N HIS A 418 -32.16 -0.14 18.74
CA HIS A 418 -30.85 0.27 18.22
C HIS A 418 -30.52 1.71 18.63
N ILE A 419 -31.47 2.65 18.50
CA ILE A 419 -31.31 4.04 18.94
C ILE A 419 -31.06 4.11 20.46
N LYS A 420 -31.84 3.40 21.28
CA LYS A 420 -31.62 3.32 22.74
C LYS A 420 -30.20 2.86 23.09
N ARG A 421 -29.68 1.83 22.39
CA ARG A 421 -28.29 1.36 22.53
C ARG A 421 -27.25 2.40 22.07
N LYS A 422 -27.51 3.12 20.99
CA LYS A 422 -26.62 4.19 20.48
C LYS A 422 -26.56 5.40 21.42
N ASN A 423 -27.70 5.85 21.95
CA ASN A 423 -27.75 6.89 22.99
C ASN A 423 -26.92 6.49 24.22
N SER A 424 -27.16 5.30 24.78
CA SER A 424 -26.37 4.80 25.93
C SER A 424 -24.87 4.67 25.61
N THR A 425 -24.50 4.44 24.36
CA THR A 425 -23.09 4.44 23.92
C THR A 425 -22.51 5.85 23.89
N LEU A 426 -23.28 6.85 23.46
CA LEU A 426 -22.90 8.26 23.45
C LEU A 426 -22.66 8.77 24.87
N ASP A 427 -23.56 8.45 25.80
CA ASP A 427 -23.42 8.80 27.23
C ASP A 427 -22.12 8.23 27.82
N ARG A 428 -21.79 6.97 27.53
CA ARG A 428 -20.55 6.30 27.97
C ARG A 428 -19.28 6.82 27.30
N ILE A 429 -19.39 7.44 26.13
CA ILE A 429 -18.27 8.10 25.43
C ILE A 429 -17.97 9.46 26.08
N ASN A 430 -18.95 10.08 26.76
CA ASN A 430 -18.71 11.32 27.48
C ASN A 430 -17.84 11.17 28.72
N ASN A 431 -17.68 9.95 29.25
CA ASN A 431 -16.78 9.58 30.34
C ASN A 431 -15.47 8.98 29.77
N PRO A 432 -14.45 9.77 29.42
CA PRO A 432 -13.17 9.25 28.95
C PRO A 432 -12.43 8.49 30.05
N PHE A 433 -11.49 7.61 29.66
CA PHE A 433 -10.54 7.03 30.60
C PHE A 433 -9.53 8.09 31.06
N PRO A 434 -8.98 8.01 32.29
CA PRO A 434 -7.86 8.85 32.71
C PRO A 434 -6.63 8.57 31.84
N ARG A 435 -6.05 9.62 31.26
CA ARG A 435 -4.87 9.61 30.39
C ARG A 435 -3.88 10.71 30.81
N PRO A 436 -2.57 10.57 30.51
CA PRO A 436 -1.62 11.69 30.58
C PRO A 436 -1.99 12.79 29.57
N THR A 437 -1.76 14.05 29.96
CA THR A 437 -1.84 15.20 29.07
C THR A 437 -0.59 15.29 28.19
N LYS A 438 -0.79 15.61 26.91
CA LYS A 438 0.28 15.97 25.98
C LYS A 438 -0.30 16.85 24.87
N PRO A 439 0.16 18.10 24.72
CA PRO A 439 -0.39 19.02 23.73
C PRO A 439 -0.25 18.45 22.31
N LEU A 440 -1.30 18.61 21.52
CA LEU A 440 -1.31 18.26 20.11
C LEU A 440 -0.38 19.18 19.34
N TYR A 441 0.35 18.63 18.37
CA TYR A 441 1.20 19.41 17.48
C TYR A 441 0.38 20.41 16.66
N LYS A 442 0.84 21.66 16.62
CA LYS A 442 0.24 22.75 15.82
C LYS A 442 1.31 23.36 14.93
N GLY A 443 1.39 22.88 13.69
CA GLY A 443 2.26 23.45 12.67
C GLY A 443 1.65 24.68 11.98
N GLN A 444 2.51 25.54 11.46
CA GLN A 444 2.17 26.67 10.62
C GLN A 444 1.75 26.17 9.22
N SER A 445 0.51 26.42 8.83
CA SER A 445 -0.07 25.89 7.60
C SER A 445 0.71 26.27 6.33
N HIS A 446 1.41 27.39 6.32
CA HIS A 446 2.19 27.86 5.16
C HIS A 446 3.59 27.25 5.05
N ILE A 447 4.10 26.55 6.07
CA ILE A 447 5.41 25.87 6.02
C ILE A 447 5.19 24.39 5.68
N LEU A 448 5.87 23.90 4.64
CA LEU A 448 5.78 22.51 4.17
C LEU A 448 7.17 21.88 4.05
N VAL A 449 7.27 20.60 4.38
CA VAL A 449 8.48 19.79 4.22
C VAL A 449 8.32 18.86 3.03
N GLY A 450 8.87 19.22 1.87
CA GLY A 450 8.86 18.37 0.68
C GLY A 450 9.96 17.33 0.74
N VAL A 451 9.62 16.05 0.53
CA VAL A 451 10.58 14.94 0.46
C VAL A 451 10.70 14.44 -0.97
N SER A 452 11.90 14.51 -1.52
CA SER A 452 12.26 13.92 -2.82
C SER A 452 12.98 12.59 -2.59
N LEU A 453 12.61 11.57 -3.37
CA LEU A 453 13.19 10.23 -3.31
C LEU A 453 13.95 9.98 -4.62
N GLY A 454 15.22 9.58 -4.53
CA GLY A 454 16.09 9.46 -5.70
C GLY A 454 17.06 8.27 -5.63
N LEU A 455 17.43 7.77 -6.80
CA LEU A 455 18.23 6.54 -6.98
C LEU A 455 19.57 6.54 -6.25
N GLU A 456 20.31 7.65 -6.34
CA GLU A 456 21.62 7.82 -5.72
C GLU A 456 21.51 8.35 -4.28
N LYS A 457 20.45 9.11 -3.97
CA LYS A 457 20.22 9.80 -2.70
C LYS A 457 18.80 9.46 -2.23
N PRO A 458 18.63 8.48 -1.31
CA PRO A 458 17.33 7.86 -1.06
C PRO A 458 16.29 8.83 -0.50
N ALA A 459 16.73 9.90 0.18
CA ALA A 459 15.91 11.05 0.53
C ALA A 459 16.70 12.36 0.35
N THR A 460 16.01 13.42 -0.08
CA THR A 460 16.45 14.82 -0.02
C THR A 460 15.24 15.66 0.39
N VAL A 461 15.43 16.59 1.32
CA VAL A 461 14.34 17.35 1.93
C VAL A 461 14.48 18.84 1.61
N ALA A 462 13.36 19.51 1.34
CA ALA A 462 13.26 20.96 1.22
C ALA A 462 12.18 21.48 2.17
N ILE A 463 12.52 22.48 3.00
CA ILE A 463 11.55 23.20 3.82
C ILE A 463 11.16 24.47 3.06
N VAL A 464 9.88 24.65 2.78
CA VAL A 464 9.38 25.69 1.87
C VAL A 464 8.26 26.47 2.54
N ASP A 465 8.33 27.80 2.46
CA ASP A 465 7.18 28.67 2.72
C ASP A 465 6.35 28.75 1.43
N GLY A 466 5.15 28.18 1.47
CA GLY A 466 4.22 28.17 0.35
C GLY A 466 3.66 29.56 0.00
N THR A 467 3.66 30.53 0.92
CA THR A 467 3.16 31.89 0.61
C THR A 467 4.14 32.66 -0.27
N THR A 468 5.44 32.62 0.03
CA THR A 468 6.47 33.30 -0.76
C THR A 468 7.11 32.43 -1.85
N GLY A 469 6.92 31.10 -1.79
CA GLY A 469 7.61 30.14 -2.67
C GLY A 469 9.11 30.01 -2.41
N LYS A 470 9.60 30.60 -1.31
CA LYS A 470 11.00 30.56 -0.90
C LYS A 470 11.30 29.28 -0.12
N VAL A 471 12.49 28.74 -0.35
CA VAL A 471 13.02 27.60 0.41
C VAL A 471 13.72 28.17 1.64
N LEU A 472 13.32 27.73 2.83
CA LEU A 472 13.95 28.09 4.09
C LEU A 472 15.28 27.34 4.25
N THR A 473 15.31 26.05 3.91
CA THR A 473 16.52 25.21 3.96
C THR A 473 16.37 23.96 3.10
N TYR A 474 17.47 23.45 2.56
CA TYR A 474 17.57 22.11 1.98
C TYR A 474 18.39 21.19 2.90
N CYS A 475 17.89 19.99 3.16
CA CYS A 475 18.61 18.95 3.89
C CYS A 475 18.95 17.79 2.96
N SER A 476 20.24 17.60 2.69
CA SER A 476 20.80 16.46 1.97
C SER A 476 20.82 15.20 2.84
N ILE A 477 20.96 14.04 2.21
CA ILE A 477 21.09 12.74 2.90
C ILE A 477 22.22 12.70 3.96
N ARG A 478 23.30 13.47 3.76
CA ARG A 478 24.42 13.57 4.72
C ARG A 478 24.04 14.38 5.96
N GLN A 479 23.22 15.42 5.80
CA GLN A 479 22.66 16.19 6.92
C GLN A 479 21.57 15.40 7.66
N LEU A 480 20.72 14.66 6.94
CA LEU A 480 19.65 13.83 7.54
C LEU A 480 20.17 12.63 8.36
N LEU A 481 21.39 12.16 8.10
CA LEU A 481 22.00 11.05 8.85
C LEU A 481 23.12 11.50 9.80
N GLY A 482 23.73 12.66 9.58
CA GLY A 482 24.89 13.12 10.34
C GLY A 482 26.00 12.05 10.39
N GLU A 483 26.45 11.72 11.59
CA GLU A 483 27.44 10.65 11.82
C GLU A 483 26.99 9.26 11.35
N ASN A 484 25.68 9.00 11.30
CA ASN A 484 25.13 7.74 10.81
C ASN A 484 25.23 7.60 9.29
N TYR A 485 25.69 8.62 8.56
CA TYR A 485 25.92 8.52 7.12
C TYR A 485 26.90 7.38 6.75
N LYS A 486 27.83 7.03 7.65
CA LYS A 486 28.71 5.86 7.50
C LYS A 486 27.95 4.53 7.36
N LEU A 487 26.77 4.42 7.97
CA LEU A 487 25.91 3.23 7.87
C LEU A 487 25.35 3.04 6.46
N LEU A 488 25.03 4.13 5.75
CA LEU A 488 24.56 4.08 4.36
C LEU A 488 25.65 3.50 3.43
N ASN A 489 26.90 3.91 3.64
CA ASN A 489 28.03 3.37 2.87
C ASN A 489 28.30 1.90 3.21
N ARG A 490 28.24 1.53 4.50
CA ARG A 490 28.33 0.11 4.94
C ARG A 490 27.24 -0.75 4.29
N GLN A 491 26.00 -0.26 4.23
CA GLN A 491 24.89 -0.97 3.59
C GLN A 491 25.13 -1.19 2.09
N ARG A 492 25.64 -0.17 1.38
CA ARG A 492 26.00 -0.27 -0.05
C ARG A 492 27.09 -1.32 -0.28
N GLN A 493 28.16 -1.29 0.52
CA GLN A 493 29.24 -2.27 0.48
C GLN A 493 28.72 -3.68 0.77
N GLN A 494 27.90 -3.85 1.80
CA GLN A 494 27.31 -5.15 2.13
C GLN A 494 26.43 -5.68 0.98
N LYS A 495 25.57 -4.85 0.36
CA LYS A 495 24.77 -5.29 -0.79
C LYS A 495 25.64 -5.69 -1.99
N HIS A 496 26.72 -4.96 -2.28
CA HIS A 496 27.65 -5.33 -3.34
C HIS A 496 28.34 -6.68 -3.06
N TYR A 497 28.87 -6.85 -1.84
CA TYR A 497 29.49 -8.10 -1.39
C TYR A 497 28.53 -9.29 -1.45
N LEU A 498 27.31 -9.15 -0.93
CA LEU A 498 26.28 -10.19 -0.98
C LEU A 498 25.84 -10.49 -2.43
N SER A 499 25.78 -9.49 -3.32
CA SER A 499 25.49 -9.73 -4.74
C SER A 499 26.60 -10.53 -5.42
N HIS A 500 27.87 -10.26 -5.09
CA HIS A 500 29.01 -11.04 -5.58
C HIS A 500 28.98 -12.47 -5.04
N GLN A 501 28.75 -12.67 -3.74
CA GLN A 501 28.59 -14.00 -3.15
C GLN A 501 27.41 -14.79 -3.76
N ARG A 502 26.27 -14.13 -4.03
CA ARG A 502 25.13 -14.74 -4.73
C ARG A 502 25.52 -15.24 -6.12
N GLN A 503 26.31 -14.47 -6.87
CA GLN A 503 26.80 -14.87 -8.19
C GLN A 503 27.77 -16.06 -8.09
N VAL A 504 28.76 -16.02 -7.20
CA VAL A 504 29.69 -17.12 -6.97
C VAL A 504 28.96 -18.39 -6.55
N ALA A 505 28.02 -18.30 -5.61
CA ALA A 505 27.21 -19.43 -5.17
C ALA A 505 26.35 -20.01 -6.31
N GLN A 506 25.77 -19.17 -7.17
CA GLN A 506 25.04 -19.62 -8.36
C GLN A 506 25.95 -20.38 -9.34
N THR A 507 27.17 -19.90 -9.60
CA THR A 507 28.14 -20.60 -10.45
C THR A 507 28.59 -21.94 -9.85
N LEU A 508 28.67 -22.04 -8.51
CA LEU A 508 29.06 -23.26 -7.78
C LEU A 508 27.87 -24.17 -7.39
N ALA A 509 26.66 -23.89 -7.88
CA ALA A 509 25.41 -24.56 -7.47
C ALA A 509 25.15 -24.61 -5.95
N ALA A 510 25.75 -23.68 -5.20
CA ALA A 510 25.68 -23.59 -3.75
C ALA A 510 24.49 -22.73 -3.27
N PRO A 511 24.06 -22.86 -1.99
CA PRO A 511 23.01 -22.03 -1.43
C PRO A 511 23.30 -20.53 -1.56
N ASN A 512 22.42 -19.81 -2.26
CA ASN A 512 22.58 -18.37 -2.55
C ASN A 512 21.71 -17.47 -1.65
N GLN A 513 21.04 -18.03 -0.64
CA GLN A 513 20.20 -17.30 0.31
C GLN A 513 21.02 -16.67 1.43
N PHE A 514 21.82 -15.65 1.10
CA PHE A 514 22.53 -14.86 2.10
C PHE A 514 21.60 -13.82 2.73
N GLY A 515 21.49 -13.86 4.07
CA GLY A 515 20.73 -12.90 4.86
C GLY A 515 21.26 -11.47 4.70
N GLU A 516 20.38 -10.53 4.38
CA GLU A 516 20.70 -9.10 4.43
C GLU A 516 20.55 -8.62 5.88
N SER A 517 21.48 -7.80 6.36
CA SER A 517 21.30 -7.16 7.67
C SER A 517 20.09 -6.21 7.64
N GLU A 518 19.37 -6.10 8.77
CA GLU A 518 18.27 -5.13 8.92
C GLU A 518 18.72 -3.65 8.82
N LEU A 519 20.02 -3.40 8.59
CA LEU A 519 20.65 -2.09 8.47
C LEU A 519 19.90 -1.14 7.53
N GLY A 520 19.35 -1.64 6.43
CA GLY A 520 18.55 -0.82 5.51
C GLY A 520 17.25 -0.31 6.10
N GLU A 521 16.56 -1.12 6.90
CA GLU A 521 15.36 -0.68 7.62
C GLU A 521 15.74 0.20 8.82
N TYR A 522 16.87 -0.07 9.48
CA TYR A 522 17.39 0.82 10.52
C TYR A 522 17.69 2.22 9.99
N ILE A 523 18.31 2.34 8.80
CA ILE A 523 18.55 3.64 8.15
C ILE A 523 17.23 4.30 7.74
N ASP A 524 16.21 3.56 7.26
CA ASP A 524 14.87 4.13 7.02
C ASP A 524 14.26 4.72 8.30
N ARG A 525 14.41 4.04 9.44
CA ARG A 525 13.93 4.52 10.75
C ARG A 525 14.68 5.79 11.20
N LEU A 526 15.99 5.89 10.93
CA LEU A 526 16.78 7.10 11.19
C LEU A 526 16.34 8.27 10.30
N LEU A 527 16.23 8.05 8.98
CA LEU A 527 15.77 9.08 8.03
C LEU A 527 14.38 9.60 8.39
N ALA A 528 13.44 8.70 8.70
CA ALA A 528 12.11 9.09 9.10
C ALA A 528 12.11 9.88 10.42
N LYS A 529 12.89 9.47 11.42
CA LYS A 529 13.05 10.22 12.67
C LYS A 529 13.51 11.66 12.39
N GLU A 530 14.52 11.84 11.54
CA GLU A 530 15.08 13.17 11.28
C GLU A 530 14.16 14.04 10.41
N ILE A 531 13.43 13.46 9.46
CA ILE A 531 12.39 14.17 8.70
C ILE A 531 11.29 14.70 9.65
N ILE A 532 10.87 13.91 10.65
CA ILE A 532 9.92 14.37 11.66
C ILE A 532 10.54 15.46 12.56
N ALA A 533 11.78 15.28 13.02
CA ALA A 533 12.46 16.27 13.85
C ALA A 533 12.59 17.63 13.14
N ILE A 534 13.00 17.63 11.87
CA ILE A 534 13.04 18.83 11.02
C ILE A 534 11.65 19.47 10.90
N ALA A 535 10.62 18.69 10.61
CA ALA A 535 9.25 19.21 10.51
C ALA A 535 8.79 19.87 11.82
N GLN A 536 9.14 19.29 12.97
CA GLN A 536 8.85 19.87 14.29
C GLN A 536 9.65 21.16 14.55
N THR A 537 10.96 21.17 14.28
CA THR A 537 11.83 22.33 14.47
C THR A 537 11.36 23.55 13.68
N TYR A 538 10.96 23.36 12.43
CA TYR A 538 10.42 24.43 11.58
C TYR A 538 8.91 24.68 11.79
N SER A 539 8.28 24.00 12.75
CA SER A 539 6.83 24.03 12.98
C SER A 539 6.03 23.86 11.69
N ALA A 540 6.43 22.96 10.80
CA ALA A 540 5.80 22.75 9.50
C ALA A 540 4.36 22.23 9.64
N GLY A 541 3.43 22.79 8.87
CA GLY A 541 2.03 22.34 8.84
C GLY A 541 1.87 20.94 8.27
N SER A 542 2.72 20.53 7.33
CA SER A 542 2.70 19.18 6.76
C SER A 542 4.05 18.73 6.19
N ILE A 543 4.16 17.42 5.99
CA ILE A 543 5.22 16.78 5.20
C ILE A 543 4.60 16.25 3.92
N VAL A 544 5.21 16.58 2.78
CA VAL A 544 4.71 16.21 1.46
C VAL A 544 5.58 15.09 0.88
N LEU A 545 4.96 13.97 0.53
CA LEU A 545 5.61 12.77 0.01
C LEU A 545 5.25 12.54 -1.47
N PRO A 546 6.11 11.87 -2.26
CA PRO A 546 5.81 11.53 -3.64
C PRO A 546 4.89 10.32 -3.71
N LYS A 547 3.88 10.39 -4.59
CA LYS A 547 3.13 9.20 -5.01
C LYS A 547 4.07 8.23 -5.72
N LEU A 548 4.11 6.98 -5.23
CA LEU A 548 4.96 5.90 -5.76
C LEU A 548 4.51 5.36 -7.13
N ASP A 549 3.35 5.79 -7.62
CA ASP A 549 2.86 5.41 -8.95
C ASP A 549 3.92 5.74 -10.01
N ASN A 550 4.28 4.73 -10.79
CA ASN A 550 5.31 4.77 -11.84
C ASN A 550 6.76 5.04 -11.36
N MET A 551 7.06 5.09 -10.05
CA MET A 551 8.46 5.28 -9.60
C MET A 551 9.40 4.15 -10.04
N ARG A 552 8.95 2.88 -10.06
CA ARG A 552 9.75 1.76 -10.61
C ARG A 552 10.06 1.98 -12.10
N GLU A 553 9.14 2.61 -12.83
CA GLU A 553 9.26 2.88 -14.26
C GLU A 553 10.18 4.09 -14.53
N GLN A 554 10.08 5.16 -13.72
CA GLN A 554 11.01 6.30 -13.72
C GLN A 554 12.45 5.85 -13.38
N VAL A 555 12.60 5.01 -12.37
CA VAL A 555 13.88 4.40 -12.00
C VAL A 555 14.46 3.60 -13.16
N GLN A 556 13.65 2.75 -13.78
CA GLN A 556 14.10 1.88 -14.86
C GLN A 556 14.39 2.64 -16.16
N SER A 557 13.69 3.74 -16.44
CA SER A 557 14.01 4.62 -17.58
C SER A 557 15.26 5.45 -17.35
N GLU A 558 15.54 5.96 -16.14
CA GLU A 558 16.80 6.65 -15.84
C GLU A 558 18.01 5.70 -15.96
N ILE A 559 17.87 4.47 -15.46
CA ILE A 559 18.89 3.42 -15.59
C ILE A 559 19.16 3.09 -17.06
N GLN A 560 18.10 2.95 -17.87
CA GLN A 560 18.24 2.59 -19.28
C GLN A 560 18.80 3.76 -20.09
N ALA A 561 18.37 5.00 -19.85
CA ALA A 561 18.92 6.19 -20.50
C ALA A 561 20.42 6.37 -20.22
N LYS A 562 20.87 6.09 -18.98
CA LYS A 562 22.30 6.07 -18.63
C LYS A 562 23.08 4.93 -19.28
N ALA A 563 22.41 3.85 -19.69
CA ALA A 563 23.01 2.77 -20.45
C ALA A 563 23.11 3.11 -21.95
N GLU A 564 22.03 3.62 -22.52
CA GLU A 564 21.94 4.14 -23.89
C GLU A 564 22.98 5.27 -24.11
N GLN A 565 23.20 6.16 -23.13
CA GLN A 565 24.28 7.18 -23.16
C GLN A 565 25.72 6.63 -23.13
N LYS A 566 25.93 5.37 -22.72
CA LYS A 566 27.26 4.80 -22.50
C LYS A 566 27.76 3.92 -23.66
N SER A 567 26.85 3.34 -24.44
CA SER A 567 27.18 2.56 -25.62
C SER A 567 25.94 2.33 -26.49
N GLU A 568 26.13 2.30 -27.80
CA GLU A 568 25.08 1.96 -28.78
C GLU A 568 24.79 0.45 -28.81
N LEU A 569 25.74 -0.39 -28.36
CA LEU A 569 25.61 -1.85 -28.37
C LEU A 569 24.63 -2.34 -27.30
N LEU A 570 23.53 -2.98 -27.72
CA LEU A 570 22.46 -3.50 -26.86
C LEU A 570 22.95 -4.45 -25.75
N GLU A 571 24.00 -5.23 -25.98
CA GLU A 571 24.56 -6.13 -24.96
C GLU A 571 25.32 -5.37 -23.88
N VAL A 572 26.15 -4.40 -24.28
CA VAL A 572 26.86 -3.49 -23.37
C VAL A 572 25.84 -2.66 -22.57
N GLN A 573 24.76 -2.19 -23.21
CA GLN A 573 23.65 -1.53 -22.52
C GLN A 573 22.96 -2.45 -21.50
N LYS A 574 22.64 -3.70 -21.86
CA LYS A 574 22.02 -4.68 -20.94
C LYS A 574 22.94 -4.99 -19.76
N GLN A 575 24.24 -5.19 -20.02
CA GLN A 575 25.25 -5.49 -19.01
C GLN A 575 25.48 -4.30 -18.08
N TYR A 576 25.64 -3.08 -18.63
CA TYR A 576 25.75 -1.87 -17.83
C TYR A 576 24.46 -1.57 -17.06
N ALA A 577 23.27 -1.71 -17.66
CA ALA A 577 22.01 -1.52 -16.93
C ALA A 577 21.81 -2.56 -15.81
N LYS A 578 22.34 -3.79 -15.97
CA LYS A 578 22.39 -4.82 -14.92
C LYS A 578 23.39 -4.43 -13.81
N GLN A 579 24.62 -4.06 -14.15
CA GLN A 579 25.64 -3.59 -13.20
C GLN A 579 25.18 -2.32 -12.45
N TYR A 580 24.62 -1.35 -13.17
CA TYR A 580 24.10 -0.11 -12.63
C TYR A 580 22.86 -0.35 -11.74
N ARG A 581 22.01 -1.36 -12.01
CA ARG A 581 20.96 -1.83 -11.06
C ARG A 581 21.49 -2.49 -9.78
N VAL A 582 22.72 -3.00 -9.81
CA VAL A 582 23.38 -3.60 -8.65
C VAL A 582 24.15 -2.53 -7.86
N SER A 583 24.77 -1.56 -8.53
CA SER A 583 25.51 -0.47 -7.88
C SER A 583 24.61 0.66 -7.36
N VAL A 584 23.52 0.97 -8.08
CA VAL A 584 22.52 1.96 -7.66
C VAL A 584 21.51 1.35 -6.70
N HIS A 585 21.15 2.12 -5.69
CA HIS A 585 20.52 1.58 -4.52
C HIS A 585 19.12 1.00 -4.79
N GLN A 586 18.96 -0.30 -4.51
CA GLN A 586 17.66 -0.97 -4.41
C GLN A 586 16.93 -0.54 -3.13
N TRP A 587 16.51 0.74 -3.06
CA TRP A 587 15.86 1.29 -1.87
C TRP A 587 14.38 0.94 -1.88
N SER A 588 13.84 0.50 -0.74
CA SER A 588 12.41 0.28 -0.60
C SER A 588 11.73 1.61 -0.25
N TYR A 589 11.51 2.45 -1.25
CA TYR A 589 10.87 3.76 -1.08
C TYR A 589 9.47 3.66 -0.44
N GLY A 590 8.75 2.55 -0.70
CA GLY A 590 7.49 2.25 -0.01
C GLY A 590 7.65 2.00 1.49
N ARG A 591 8.76 1.38 1.92
CA ARG A 591 9.08 1.22 3.35
C ARG A 591 9.49 2.55 3.98
N LEU A 592 10.27 3.38 3.30
CA LEU A 592 10.60 4.72 3.81
C LEU A 592 9.35 5.58 3.99
N ILE A 593 8.50 5.66 2.97
CA ILE A 593 7.23 6.41 3.01
C ILE A 593 6.33 5.90 4.14
N SER A 594 6.14 4.58 4.28
CA SER A 594 5.27 4.04 5.32
C SER A 594 5.81 4.30 6.73
N ILE A 595 7.14 4.26 6.93
CA ILE A 595 7.77 4.63 8.20
C ILE A 595 7.56 6.12 8.48
N VAL A 596 7.81 7.03 7.51
CA VAL A 596 7.55 8.48 7.67
C VAL A 596 6.07 8.74 8.01
N GLN A 597 5.13 8.16 7.26
CA GLN A 597 3.69 8.26 7.50
C GLN A 597 3.29 7.73 8.90
N SER A 598 3.97 6.70 9.40
CA SER A 598 3.73 6.17 10.76
C SER A 598 4.26 7.09 11.87
N GLN A 599 5.41 7.74 11.67
CA GLN A 599 6.01 8.63 12.67
C GLN A 599 5.33 10.01 12.68
N ALA A 600 4.98 10.56 11.51
CA ALA A 600 4.18 11.78 11.39
C ALA A 600 2.83 11.63 12.09
N ALA A 601 2.15 10.48 11.92
CA ALA A 601 0.87 10.22 12.56
C ALA A 601 0.95 10.08 14.09
N LYS A 602 2.07 9.60 14.65
CA LYS A 602 2.31 9.59 16.12
C LYS A 602 2.59 10.98 16.69
N THR A 603 3.10 11.90 15.86
CA THR A 603 3.41 13.27 16.25
C THR A 603 2.30 14.27 15.92
N GLY A 604 1.28 13.86 15.16
CA GLY A 604 0.18 14.72 14.73
C GLY A 604 0.49 15.61 13.53
N ILE A 605 1.56 15.30 12.77
CA ILE A 605 1.93 16.04 11.56
C ILE A 605 1.14 15.50 10.36
N VAL A 606 0.54 16.40 9.58
CA VAL A 606 -0.22 16.04 8.39
C VAL A 606 0.73 15.53 7.29
N ILE A 607 0.31 14.47 6.59
CA ILE A 607 0.97 14.02 5.36
C ILE A 607 0.13 14.43 4.15
N GLU A 608 0.76 15.03 3.16
CA GLU A 608 0.19 15.25 1.83
C GLU A 608 0.93 14.41 0.78
N GLU A 609 0.24 14.00 -0.27
CA GLU A 609 0.82 13.22 -1.37
C GLU A 609 0.69 13.96 -2.69
N SER A 610 1.83 14.28 -3.32
CA SER A 610 1.90 14.95 -4.61
C SER A 610 2.60 14.07 -5.66
N LYS A 611 2.41 14.36 -6.95
CA LYS A 611 3.08 13.60 -8.02
C LYS A 611 4.56 13.96 -8.04
N HIS A 612 5.43 12.94 -8.12
CA HIS A 612 6.87 13.18 -8.15
C HIS A 612 7.28 13.87 -9.47
N PRO A 613 8.02 15.01 -9.43
CA PRO A 613 8.45 15.69 -10.64
C PRO A 613 9.44 14.84 -11.44
N ILE A 614 9.26 14.82 -12.76
CA ILE A 614 10.02 13.94 -13.66
C ILE A 614 11.45 14.47 -13.85
N ARG A 615 11.61 15.80 -13.97
CA ARG A 615 12.87 16.51 -14.24
C ARG A 615 13.34 17.29 -13.02
N GLY A 616 14.54 17.88 -13.11
CA GLY A 616 15.16 18.69 -12.06
C GLY A 616 16.04 17.92 -11.07
N SER A 617 16.85 18.65 -10.31
CA SER A 617 17.70 18.12 -9.24
C SER A 617 16.87 17.55 -8.08
N PRO A 618 17.43 16.69 -7.20
CA PRO A 618 16.69 16.19 -6.03
C PRO A 618 16.16 17.29 -5.10
N GLN A 619 16.83 18.45 -5.06
CA GLN A 619 16.43 19.64 -4.31
C GLN A 619 15.25 20.37 -4.99
N GLU A 620 15.33 20.63 -6.29
CA GLU A 620 14.22 21.18 -7.08
C GLU A 620 12.98 20.29 -6.97
N LYS A 621 13.15 18.97 -7.14
CA LYS A 621 12.08 17.98 -7.00
C LYS A 621 11.41 18.05 -5.62
N ALA A 622 12.17 18.25 -4.55
CA ALA A 622 11.61 18.40 -3.20
C ALA A 622 10.82 19.72 -3.06
N LYS A 623 11.35 20.82 -3.60
CA LYS A 623 10.69 22.14 -3.60
C LYS A 623 9.39 22.12 -4.41
N GLU A 624 9.43 21.67 -5.65
CA GLU A 624 8.26 21.60 -6.55
C GLU A 624 7.15 20.73 -5.96
N LEU A 625 7.52 19.60 -5.34
CA LEU A 625 6.60 18.68 -4.70
C LEU A 625 5.86 19.34 -3.51
N ALA A 626 6.56 20.13 -2.69
CA ALA A 626 5.94 20.94 -1.63
C ALA A 626 5.04 22.06 -2.19
N MET A 627 5.50 22.80 -3.19
CA MET A 627 4.71 23.88 -3.81
C MET A 627 3.44 23.37 -4.49
N ALA A 628 3.52 22.23 -5.18
CA ALA A 628 2.36 21.61 -5.83
C ALA A 628 1.28 21.20 -4.83
N ALA A 629 1.67 20.68 -3.65
CA ALA A 629 0.72 20.40 -2.57
C ALA A 629 0.12 21.69 -1.99
N TYR A 630 0.94 22.71 -1.71
CA TYR A 630 0.40 23.98 -1.20
C TYR A 630 -0.59 24.65 -2.16
N TYR A 631 -0.34 24.59 -3.48
CA TYR A 631 -1.27 25.12 -4.47
C TYR A 631 -2.55 24.29 -4.60
N SER A 632 -2.50 22.96 -4.45
CA SER A 632 -3.71 22.12 -4.52
C SER A 632 -4.72 22.44 -3.40
N ARG A 633 -4.24 22.90 -2.23
CA ARG A 633 -5.08 23.41 -1.13
C ARG A 633 -5.85 24.71 -1.44
N LYS A 634 -5.60 25.36 -2.58
CA LYS A 634 -6.32 26.57 -3.03
C LYS A 634 -7.33 26.28 -4.15
N ILE A 635 -7.41 25.03 -4.59
CA ILE A 635 -8.27 24.55 -5.68
C ILE A 635 -9.43 23.70 -5.13
N ASN A 636 -9.20 23.03 -4.00
CA ASN A 636 -10.24 22.54 -3.09
C ASN A 636 -10.65 23.62 -2.10
#